data_AF-A0A8H4P7X6-F1
#
_entry.id   AF-A0A8H4P7X6-F1
#
_cell.length_a   1.000
_cell.length_b   1.000
_cell.length_c   1.000
_cell.angle_alpha   90.00
_cell.angle_beta   90.00
_cell.angle_gamma   90.00
#
_symmetry.space_group_name_H-M   'P 1'
#
loop_
_entity.id
_entity.type
_entity.pdbx_description
1 polymer ?
#
loop_
_entity_poly.entity_id
_entity_poly.type
_entity_poly.pdbx_seq_one_letter_code
_entity_poly.pdbx_strand_id
1 'polypeptide(L)'
;MRTAFIQALFVQLGLGLSVDGLMRRTNSEVGVFNNPGLTPFLQLDLAIGFETNVSAPNSLGVMAPNVKGGKASGAFEAEILALGASWEKFILDAPEETSLYKNLYILQTASNDTASNGTVSLEVDVVLNYRNNALHGFGSGKFATDIPDLMDINYNSYLFEVAGDFATGEAFGQVFALNSGSRRDGKPIKALLPLGGS
;
A
#
# COMPACT_ATOMS: atom_id res chain seq x y z
N MET A 1 -9.48 34.84 29.96
CA MET A 1 -9.56 33.73 28.99
C MET A 1 -8.56 34.00 27.89
N ARG A 2 -7.50 33.19 27.75
CA ARG A 2 -6.54 33.27 26.64
C ARG A 2 -6.97 32.27 25.57
N THR A 3 -7.48 32.76 24.45
CA THR A 3 -7.74 31.98 23.24
C THR A 3 -6.41 31.71 22.54
N ALA A 4 -5.98 30.45 22.53
CA ALA A 4 -4.83 30.02 21.75
C ALA A 4 -5.24 29.88 20.27
N PHE A 5 -4.66 30.70 19.40
CA PHE A 5 -4.73 30.50 17.95
C PHE A 5 -3.74 29.38 17.58
N ILE A 6 -4.25 28.19 17.27
CA ILE A 6 -3.49 27.16 16.58
C ILE A 6 -3.57 27.49 15.09
N GLN A 7 -2.55 28.15 14.55
CA GLN A 7 -2.39 28.25 13.10
C GLN A 7 -1.98 26.88 12.56
N ALA A 8 -2.88 26.23 11.83
CA ALA A 8 -2.55 25.10 10.97
C ALA A 8 -1.57 25.61 9.89
N LEU A 9 -0.35 25.11 9.92
CA LEU A 9 0.65 25.36 8.89
C LEU A 9 0.21 24.61 7.62
N PHE A 10 -0.58 25.28 6.78
CA PHE A 10 -0.90 24.78 5.45
C PHE A 10 0.37 24.86 4.59
N VAL A 11 1.03 23.72 4.39
CA VAL A 11 2.05 23.56 3.37
C VAL A 11 1.33 23.61 2.01
N GLN A 12 1.24 24.80 1.42
CA GLN A 12 0.82 24.98 0.03
C GLN A 12 1.99 24.58 -0.89
N LEU A 13 2.10 23.30 -1.22
CA LEU A 13 2.93 22.85 -2.35
C LEU A 13 2.19 23.22 -3.64
N GLY A 14 2.44 24.42 -4.16
CA GLY A 14 2.00 24.80 -5.49
C GLY A 14 2.69 23.96 -6.55
N LEU A 15 2.01 22.90 -7.02
CA LEU A 15 2.48 22.11 -8.16
C LEU A 15 1.98 22.77 -9.45
N GLY A 16 2.81 23.63 -10.04
CA GLY A 16 2.65 24.06 -11.44
C GLY A 16 3.32 23.05 -12.36
N LEU A 17 2.55 22.20 -13.03
CA LEU A 17 3.07 21.32 -14.07
C LEU A 17 2.88 21.99 -15.44
N SER A 18 3.99 22.45 -16.03
CA SER A 18 4.06 22.80 -17.45
C SER A 18 4.05 21.52 -18.29
N VAL A 19 3.21 21.47 -19.31
CA VAL A 19 3.04 20.30 -20.20
C VAL A 19 4.16 20.20 -21.25
N ASP A 20 4.99 21.24 -21.39
CA ASP A 20 6.10 21.25 -22.33
C ASP A 20 7.32 20.51 -21.76
N GLY A 21 7.35 19.19 -22.02
CA GLY A 21 8.53 18.36 -21.82
C GLY A 21 8.52 17.51 -20.54
N LEU A 22 7.60 16.55 -20.44
CA LEU A 22 7.70 15.41 -19.51
C LEU A 22 8.83 14.46 -19.95
N MET A 23 10.06 14.94 -20.01
CA MET A 23 11.23 14.07 -20.09
C MET A 23 11.63 13.66 -18.68
N ARG A 24 11.64 12.34 -18.42
CA ARG A 24 12.12 11.77 -17.15
C ARG A 24 13.57 12.22 -16.93
N ARG A 25 13.80 13.12 -15.98
CA ARG A 25 15.16 13.50 -15.58
C ARG A 25 15.81 12.27 -14.93
N THR A 26 16.99 11.87 -15.42
CA THR A 26 17.72 10.67 -14.98
C THR A 26 18.77 10.94 -13.90
N ASN A 27 18.90 12.18 -13.42
CA ASN A 27 19.84 12.50 -12.34
C ASN A 27 19.40 11.85 -11.03
N SER A 28 20.32 11.14 -10.37
CA SER A 28 20.12 10.45 -9.10
C SER A 28 20.10 11.39 -7.87
N GLU A 29 20.45 12.66 -8.06
CA GLU A 29 20.57 13.67 -7.00
C GLU A 29 19.55 14.80 -7.23
N VAL A 30 18.29 14.54 -6.91
CA VAL A 30 17.22 15.54 -6.96
C VAL A 30 16.82 15.90 -5.54
N GLY A 31 17.22 17.08 -5.08
CA GLY A 31 16.80 17.65 -3.79
C GLY A 31 17.85 17.57 -2.68
N VAL A 32 17.49 18.13 -1.52
CA VAL A 32 18.38 18.24 -0.34
C VAL A 32 18.29 16.99 0.58
N PHE A 33 17.35 16.09 0.29
CA PHE A 33 17.10 14.91 1.10
C PHE A 33 17.72 13.68 0.47
N ASN A 34 18.20 12.76 1.31
CA ASN A 34 18.68 11.46 0.87
C ASN A 34 17.53 10.65 0.23
N ASN A 35 17.85 9.91 -0.84
CA ASN A 35 16.89 9.01 -1.47
C ASN A 35 16.42 7.95 -0.46
N PRO A 36 15.11 7.65 -0.40
CA PRO A 36 14.61 6.58 0.44
C PRO A 36 15.08 5.21 -0.08
N GLY A 37 15.46 4.32 0.82
CA GLY A 37 15.70 2.91 0.49
C GLY A 37 14.40 2.09 0.48
N LEU A 38 14.47 0.85 0.01
CA LEU A 38 13.41 -0.15 0.17
C LEU A 38 13.99 -1.38 0.85
N THR A 39 13.27 -1.92 1.83
CA THR A 39 13.62 -3.18 2.50
C THR A 39 12.47 -4.17 2.34
N PRO A 40 12.72 -5.43 1.92
CA PRO A 40 11.70 -6.47 1.91
C PRO A 40 11.05 -6.59 3.29
N PHE A 41 9.72 -6.67 3.32
CA PHE A 41 8.94 -6.70 4.57
C PHE A 41 8.10 -7.97 4.68
N LEU A 42 7.21 -8.22 3.72
CA LEU A 42 6.36 -9.41 3.67
C LEU A 42 6.24 -9.96 2.26
N GLN A 43 6.28 -11.27 2.13
CA GLN A 43 5.88 -12.02 0.94
C GLN A 43 4.45 -12.52 1.14
N LEU A 44 3.58 -12.32 0.15
CA LEU A 44 2.21 -12.82 0.12
C LEU A 44 2.08 -13.89 -0.96
N ASP A 45 1.65 -15.07 -0.56
CA ASP A 45 1.28 -16.16 -1.46
C ASP A 45 -0.25 -16.25 -1.49
N LEU A 46 -0.84 -15.85 -2.63
CA LEU A 46 -2.28 -15.65 -2.77
C LEU A 46 -2.94 -16.85 -3.46
N ALA A 47 -4.02 -17.37 -2.88
CA ALA A 47 -4.88 -18.35 -3.54
C ALA A 47 -6.04 -17.65 -4.24
N ILE A 48 -6.00 -17.59 -5.58
CA ILE A 48 -6.99 -16.84 -6.36
C ILE A 48 -8.29 -17.64 -6.52
N GLY A 49 -9.43 -16.95 -6.45
CA GLY A 49 -10.76 -17.51 -6.67
C GLY A 49 -11.24 -17.38 -8.12
N PHE A 50 -12.38 -18.00 -8.42
CA PHE A 50 -13.08 -17.68 -9.67
C PHE A 50 -13.76 -16.33 -9.52
N GLU A 51 -13.61 -15.46 -10.51
CA GLU A 51 -14.21 -14.13 -10.50
C GLU A 51 -15.74 -14.23 -10.62
N THR A 52 -16.44 -13.48 -9.77
CA THR A 52 -17.84 -13.14 -10.00
C THR A 52 -17.90 -11.65 -10.30
N ASN A 53 -17.86 -11.31 -11.58
CA ASN A 53 -17.79 -9.92 -12.01
C ASN A 53 -19.16 -9.27 -11.90
N VAL A 54 -19.25 -8.19 -11.12
CA VAL A 54 -20.38 -7.27 -11.14
C VAL A 54 -19.92 -5.99 -11.83
N SER A 55 -20.49 -5.71 -13.01
CA SER A 55 -20.20 -4.48 -13.74
C SER A 55 -20.72 -3.28 -12.97
N ALA A 56 -19.83 -2.31 -12.70
CA ALA A 56 -20.23 -1.03 -12.13
C ALA A 56 -21.04 -0.20 -13.15
N PRO A 57 -21.88 0.77 -12.71
CA PRO A 57 -22.75 1.55 -13.59
C PRO A 57 -22.05 2.32 -14.72
N ASN A 58 -20.73 2.50 -14.62
CA ASN A 58 -19.89 3.18 -15.61
C ASN A 58 -19.16 2.23 -16.57
N SER A 59 -19.55 0.95 -16.62
CA SER A 59 -19.05 -0.14 -17.49
C SER A 59 -17.54 -0.43 -17.48
N LEU A 60 -16.73 0.36 -16.76
CA LEU A 60 -15.27 0.28 -16.70
C LEU A 60 -14.75 -0.23 -15.35
N GLY A 61 -15.64 -0.44 -14.38
CA GLY A 61 -15.32 -0.95 -13.05
C GLY A 61 -15.86 -2.37 -12.85
N VAL A 62 -15.05 -3.21 -12.21
CA VAL A 62 -15.38 -4.58 -11.84
C VAL A 62 -15.11 -4.76 -10.35
N MET A 63 -15.98 -5.53 -9.69
CA MET A 63 -15.75 -6.01 -8.34
C MET A 63 -15.66 -7.52 -8.36
N ALA A 64 -14.70 -8.08 -7.63
CA ALA A 64 -14.54 -9.51 -7.45
C ALA A 64 -14.40 -9.85 -5.95
N PRO A 65 -14.79 -11.06 -5.53
CA PRO A 65 -14.48 -11.55 -4.19
C PRO A 65 -12.97 -11.47 -3.94
N ASN A 66 -12.59 -11.24 -2.69
CA ASN A 66 -11.19 -11.29 -2.31
C ASN A 66 -10.62 -12.71 -2.54
N VAL A 67 -9.29 -12.84 -2.43
CA VAL A 67 -8.57 -14.12 -2.52
C VAL A 67 -9.24 -15.18 -1.64
N LYS A 68 -9.22 -16.44 -2.08
CA LYS A 68 -9.78 -17.58 -1.32
C LYS A 68 -8.99 -17.91 -0.05
N GLY A 69 -7.82 -17.30 0.08
CA GLY A 69 -6.94 -17.39 1.22
C GLY A 69 -5.50 -17.18 0.77
N GLY A 70 -4.57 -17.54 1.62
CA GLY A 70 -3.15 -17.40 1.33
C GLY A 70 -2.33 -17.32 2.60
N LYS A 71 -1.05 -17.02 2.44
CA LYS A 71 -0.11 -16.86 3.55
C LYS A 71 0.71 -15.59 3.35
N ALA A 72 1.01 -14.94 4.47
CA ALA A 72 1.99 -13.87 4.54
C ALA A 72 3.17 -14.36 5.37
N SER A 73 4.38 -14.20 4.86
CA SER A 73 5.63 -14.56 5.54
C SER A 73 6.65 -13.43 5.50
N GLY A 74 7.57 -13.38 6.45
CA GLY A 74 8.62 -12.36 6.53
C GLY A 74 8.72 -11.70 7.90
N ALA A 75 8.39 -10.40 8.00
CA ALA A 75 8.42 -9.67 9.26
C ALA A 75 7.49 -10.28 10.34
N PHE A 76 6.39 -10.89 9.90
CA PHE A 76 5.52 -11.73 10.72
C PHE A 76 4.84 -12.78 9.85
N GLU A 77 4.38 -13.86 10.47
CA GLU A 77 3.63 -14.93 9.80
C GLU A 77 2.13 -14.71 10.01
N ALA A 78 1.34 -14.81 8.94
CA ALA A 78 -0.10 -14.71 9.01
C ALA A 78 -0.81 -15.51 7.91
N GLU A 79 -2.05 -15.93 8.19
CA GLU A 79 -2.96 -16.47 7.20
C GLU A 79 -3.80 -15.34 6.59
N ILE A 80 -3.99 -15.38 5.27
CA ILE A 80 -4.85 -14.41 4.58
C ILE A 80 -6.26 -14.96 4.60
N LEU A 81 -7.19 -14.23 5.19
CA LEU A 81 -8.59 -14.62 5.29
C LEU A 81 -9.34 -14.30 3.99
N ALA A 82 -10.27 -15.17 3.60
CA ALA A 82 -11.14 -14.99 2.45
C ALA A 82 -12.29 -13.99 2.72
N LEU A 83 -11.92 -12.77 3.14
CA LEU A 83 -12.83 -11.71 3.54
C LEU A 83 -12.59 -10.45 2.71
N GLY A 84 -13.67 -9.75 2.38
CA GLY A 84 -13.62 -8.50 1.61
C GLY A 84 -13.87 -8.71 0.11
N ALA A 85 -13.59 -7.66 -0.65
CA ALA A 85 -13.71 -7.64 -2.10
C ALA A 85 -12.62 -6.77 -2.70
N SER A 86 -12.13 -7.16 -3.86
CA SER A 86 -11.31 -6.30 -4.69
C SER A 86 -12.19 -5.43 -5.59
N TRP A 87 -11.66 -4.27 -5.94
CA TRP A 87 -12.23 -3.38 -6.92
C TRP A 87 -11.17 -3.06 -7.96
N GLU A 88 -11.56 -3.15 -9.22
CA GLU A 88 -10.69 -2.87 -10.34
C GLU A 88 -11.37 -1.93 -11.33
N LYS A 89 -10.60 -0.98 -11.86
CA LYS A 89 -11.07 -0.05 -12.89
C LYS A 89 -10.10 0.03 -14.05
N PHE A 90 -10.61 -0.21 -15.26
CA PHE A 90 -9.85 -0.05 -16.49
C PHE A 90 -9.72 1.43 -16.86
N ILE A 91 -8.54 1.83 -17.32
CA ILE A 91 -8.20 3.24 -17.58
C ILE A 91 -8.74 3.73 -18.94
N LEU A 92 -8.89 2.83 -19.92
CA LEU A 92 -9.32 3.14 -21.28
C LEU A 92 -10.49 2.23 -21.72
N ASP A 93 -11.29 2.72 -22.66
CA ASP A 93 -12.47 2.04 -23.24
C ASP A 93 -12.10 0.95 -24.28
N ALA A 94 -10.89 0.41 -24.16
CA ALA A 94 -10.38 -0.68 -24.98
C ALA A 94 -9.87 -1.80 -24.05
N PRO A 95 -9.96 -3.07 -24.46
CA PRO A 95 -9.61 -4.17 -23.58
C PRO A 95 -8.12 -4.10 -23.19
N GLU A 96 -7.90 -4.02 -21.87
CA GLU A 96 -7.05 -4.97 -21.14
C GLU A 96 -5.53 -4.84 -21.28
N GLU A 97 -5.00 -3.66 -20.98
CA GLU A 97 -3.56 -3.53 -20.75
C GLU A 97 -3.19 -2.92 -19.41
N THR A 98 -4.03 -2.06 -18.85
CA THR A 98 -3.73 -1.39 -17.57
C THR A 98 -4.99 -1.07 -16.80
N SER A 99 -4.96 -1.33 -15.50
CA SER A 99 -6.08 -1.06 -14.59
C SER A 99 -5.59 -0.53 -13.24
N LEU A 100 -6.54 0.01 -12.48
CA LEU A 100 -6.35 0.43 -11.10
C LEU A 100 -7.02 -0.60 -10.19
N TYR A 101 -6.22 -1.28 -9.39
CA TYR A 101 -6.64 -2.34 -8.49
C TYR A 101 -6.57 -1.86 -7.04
N LYS A 102 -7.66 -2.07 -6.31
CA LYS A 102 -7.76 -1.80 -4.88
C LYS A 102 -8.25 -3.04 -4.16
N ASN A 103 -7.65 -3.34 -3.02
CA ASN A 103 -8.10 -4.45 -2.20
C ASN A 103 -7.77 -4.22 -0.73
N LEU A 104 -8.51 -4.90 0.15
CA LEU A 104 -8.28 -4.94 1.59
C LEU A 104 -8.06 -6.40 2.00
N TYR A 105 -6.82 -6.76 2.28
CA TYR A 105 -6.49 -8.07 2.84
C TYR A 105 -6.63 -8.06 4.35
N ILE A 106 -7.23 -9.11 4.91
CA ILE A 106 -7.27 -9.33 6.35
C ILE A 106 -6.32 -10.49 6.67
N LEU A 107 -5.28 -10.18 7.43
CA LEU A 107 -4.22 -11.10 7.82
C LEU A 107 -4.47 -11.53 9.28
N GLN A 108 -4.61 -12.83 9.49
CA GLN A 108 -4.76 -13.44 10.79
C GLN A 108 -3.40 -13.92 11.29
N THR A 109 -2.84 -13.27 12.30
CA THR A 109 -1.57 -13.72 12.88
C THR A 109 -1.78 -14.95 13.76
N ALA A 110 -0.77 -15.83 13.80
CA ALA A 110 -0.74 -16.92 14.78
C ALA A 110 -0.30 -16.35 16.13
N SER A 111 -1.27 -16.11 17.02
CA SER A 111 -0.96 -15.81 18.42
C SER A 111 -0.70 -17.12 19.17
N ASN A 112 0.37 -17.17 19.96
CA ASN A 112 0.59 -18.25 20.94
C ASN A 112 -0.44 -18.24 22.07
N ASP A 113 -1.28 -17.20 22.16
CA ASP A 113 -2.35 -17.06 23.13
C ASP A 113 -3.71 -17.09 22.41
N THR A 114 -4.43 -18.21 22.59
CA THR A 114 -5.74 -18.54 22.02
C THR A 114 -6.85 -17.52 22.30
N ALA A 115 -6.63 -16.57 23.22
CA ALA A 115 -7.56 -15.49 23.51
C ALA A 115 -7.42 -14.26 22.59
N SER A 116 -6.34 -14.18 21.81
CA SER A 116 -5.90 -12.97 21.10
C SER A 116 -5.49 -13.28 19.66
N ASN A 117 -6.38 -13.88 18.88
CA ASN A 117 -6.21 -13.96 17.43
C ASN A 117 -6.27 -12.54 16.85
N GLY A 118 -5.12 -11.87 16.78
CA GLY A 118 -5.02 -10.50 16.29
C GLY A 118 -5.15 -10.43 14.78
N THR A 119 -5.91 -9.46 14.29
CA THR A 119 -6.02 -9.20 12.85
C THR A 119 -5.19 -7.99 12.46
N VAL A 120 -4.52 -8.11 11.32
CA VAL A 120 -3.86 -7.00 10.64
C VAL A 120 -4.59 -6.76 9.33
N SER A 121 -5.08 -5.55 9.10
CA SER A 121 -5.62 -5.17 7.79
C SER A 121 -4.52 -4.58 6.92
N LEU A 122 -4.47 -4.98 5.66
CA LEU A 122 -3.59 -4.43 4.63
C LEU A 122 -4.44 -3.90 3.47
N GLU A 123 -4.53 -2.58 3.35
CA GLU A 123 -5.11 -1.93 2.18
C GLU A 123 -4.04 -1.77 1.10
N VAL A 124 -4.36 -2.12 -0.15
CA VAL A 124 -3.47 -1.97 -1.31
C VAL A 124 -4.13 -1.15 -2.40
N ASP A 125 -3.33 -0.31 -3.05
CA ASP A 125 -3.69 0.47 -4.25
C ASP A 125 -2.56 0.31 -5.28
N VAL A 126 -2.87 -0.38 -6.38
CA VAL A 126 -1.90 -0.90 -7.33
C VAL A 126 -2.33 -0.58 -8.75
N VAL A 127 -1.37 -0.20 -9.59
CA VAL A 127 -1.57 -0.16 -11.04
C VAL A 127 -1.16 -1.52 -11.60
N LEU A 128 -2.11 -2.23 -12.22
CA LEU A 128 -1.86 -3.52 -12.86
C LEU A 128 -1.62 -3.33 -14.35
N ASN A 129 -0.76 -4.15 -14.92
CA ASN A 129 -0.52 -4.28 -16.35
C ASN A 129 -0.70 -5.74 -16.76
N TYR A 130 -1.46 -5.96 -17.84
CA TYR A 130 -1.80 -7.29 -18.34
C TYR A 130 -1.10 -7.57 -19.65
N ARG A 131 -0.42 -8.73 -19.75
CA ARG A 131 0.25 -9.22 -20.96
C ARG A 131 0.33 -10.73 -20.98
N ASN A 132 0.03 -11.34 -22.13
CA ASN A 132 0.30 -12.77 -22.39
C ASN A 132 -0.18 -13.74 -21.29
N ASN A 133 -1.41 -13.56 -20.80
CA ASN A 133 -1.98 -14.35 -19.69
C ASN A 133 -1.22 -14.21 -18.35
N ALA A 134 -0.49 -13.12 -18.16
CA ALA A 134 0.09 -12.75 -16.88
C ALA A 134 -0.28 -11.31 -16.52
N LEU A 135 -0.17 -11.00 -15.23
CA LEU A 135 -0.27 -9.65 -14.71
C LEU A 135 0.98 -9.30 -13.93
N HIS A 136 1.36 -8.03 -13.98
CA HIS A 136 2.34 -7.43 -13.10
C HIS A 136 1.82 -6.07 -12.64
N GLY A 137 2.09 -5.71 -11.39
CA GLY A 137 1.66 -4.43 -10.88
C GLY A 137 2.56 -3.89 -9.80
N PHE A 138 2.49 -2.57 -9.63
CA PHE A 138 3.22 -1.85 -8.62
C PHE A 138 2.37 -0.75 -8.01
N GLY A 139 2.50 -0.55 -6.71
CA GLY A 139 1.63 0.34 -5.97
C GLY A 139 2.09 0.57 -4.54
N SER A 140 1.12 0.95 -3.71
CA SER A 140 1.34 1.25 -2.30
C SER A 140 0.40 0.44 -1.42
N GLY A 141 0.82 0.24 -0.18
CA GLY A 141 0.03 -0.43 0.83
C GLY A 141 0.07 0.28 2.17
N LYS A 142 -0.96 0.05 2.99
CA LYS A 142 -1.06 0.54 4.35
C LYS A 142 -1.55 -0.56 5.28
N PHE A 143 -0.83 -0.75 6.37
CA PHE A 143 -1.28 -1.62 7.45
C PHE A 143 -2.08 -0.84 8.49
N ALA A 144 -3.03 -1.53 9.11
CA ALA A 144 -3.64 -1.12 10.36
C ALA A 144 -3.85 -2.34 11.26
N THR A 145 -3.46 -2.22 12.52
CA THR A 145 -3.64 -3.25 13.55
C THR A 145 -3.73 -2.63 14.93
N ASP A 146 -4.40 -3.32 15.85
CA ASP A 146 -4.43 -3.03 17.28
C ASP A 146 -3.48 -3.93 18.11
N ILE A 147 -2.72 -4.83 17.45
CA ILE A 147 -1.77 -5.74 18.10
C ILE A 147 -0.59 -4.94 18.68
N PRO A 148 -0.36 -4.97 20.01
CA PRO A 148 0.67 -4.14 20.65
C PRO A 148 2.07 -4.31 20.07
N ASP A 149 2.47 -5.55 19.77
CA ASP A 149 3.81 -5.89 19.27
C ASP A 149 4.02 -5.55 17.79
N LEU A 150 2.96 -5.20 17.06
CA LEU A 150 2.98 -4.81 15.65
C LEU A 150 2.54 -3.37 15.43
N MET A 151 2.41 -2.56 16.48
CA MET A 151 1.94 -1.18 16.38
C MET A 151 2.77 -0.29 15.47
N ASP A 152 4.07 -0.58 15.35
CA ASP A 152 5.01 0.16 14.53
C ASP A 152 4.63 0.12 13.04
N ILE A 153 4.00 -0.97 12.58
CA ILE A 153 3.66 -1.15 11.16
C ILE A 153 2.61 -0.13 10.70
N ASN A 154 1.78 0.40 11.60
CA ASN A 154 0.75 1.40 11.32
C ASN A 154 1.33 2.75 10.84
N TYR A 155 2.60 3.03 11.17
CA TYR A 155 3.22 4.34 10.99
C TYR A 155 4.21 4.41 9.82
N ASN A 156 4.41 3.30 9.12
CA ASN A 156 5.36 3.23 8.01
C ASN A 156 4.64 3.32 6.65
N SER A 157 5.41 3.59 5.60
CA SER A 157 4.94 3.56 4.22
C SER A 157 5.40 2.29 3.54
N TYR A 158 4.50 1.64 2.80
CA TYR A 158 4.81 0.39 2.11
C TYR A 158 4.55 0.53 0.61
N LEU A 159 5.46 -0.06 -0.16
CA LEU A 159 5.27 -0.28 -1.58
C LEU A 159 4.89 -1.75 -1.79
N PHE A 160 4.09 -1.98 -2.80
CA PHE A 160 3.55 -3.30 -3.09
C PHE A 160 3.82 -3.63 -4.55
N GLU A 161 4.43 -4.78 -4.78
CA GLU A 161 4.62 -5.35 -6.11
C GLU A 161 3.79 -6.64 -6.18
N VAL A 162 3.10 -6.86 -7.29
CA VAL A 162 2.25 -8.03 -7.48
C VAL A 162 2.50 -8.64 -8.84
N ALA A 163 2.44 -9.96 -8.91
CA ALA A 163 2.49 -10.72 -10.14
C ALA A 163 1.46 -11.86 -10.09
N GLY A 164 0.95 -12.24 -11.26
CA GLY A 164 0.06 -13.39 -11.37
C GLY A 164 0.17 -14.05 -12.75
N ASP A 165 -0.03 -15.36 -12.77
CA ASP A 165 -0.05 -16.19 -13.98
C ASP A 165 -1.41 -16.88 -14.07
N PHE A 166 -2.17 -16.56 -15.13
CA PHE A 166 -3.50 -17.12 -15.32
C PHE A 166 -3.49 -18.57 -15.81
N ALA A 167 -2.37 -19.07 -16.35
CA ALA A 167 -2.22 -20.46 -16.76
C ALA A 167 -2.05 -21.39 -15.55
N THR A 168 -1.34 -20.94 -14.50
CA THR A 168 -1.13 -21.69 -13.26
C THR A 168 -2.17 -21.36 -12.18
N GLY A 169 -2.77 -20.17 -12.24
CA GLY A 169 -3.66 -19.64 -11.21
C GLY A 169 -2.92 -19.11 -9.97
N GLU A 170 -1.60 -18.94 -10.07
CA GLU A 170 -0.76 -18.45 -8.97
C GLU A 170 -0.70 -16.91 -8.98
N ALA A 171 -0.76 -16.31 -7.79
CA ALA A 171 -0.45 -14.90 -7.60
C ALA A 171 0.43 -14.68 -6.37
N PHE A 172 1.34 -13.73 -6.50
CA PHE A 172 2.34 -13.40 -5.50
C PHE A 172 2.36 -11.90 -5.29
N GLY A 173 2.55 -11.49 -4.04
CA GLY A 173 2.76 -10.09 -3.68
C GLY A 173 4.03 -9.93 -2.85
N GLN A 174 4.83 -8.91 -3.12
CA GLN A 174 5.95 -8.51 -2.28
C GLN A 174 5.68 -7.12 -1.71
N VAL A 175 5.64 -7.04 -0.39
CA VAL A 175 5.58 -5.80 0.37
C VAL A 175 7.00 -5.34 0.67
N PHE A 176 7.29 -4.08 0.37
CA PHE A 176 8.53 -3.40 0.75
C PHE A 176 8.21 -2.30 1.74
N ALA A 177 8.91 -2.28 2.87
CA ALA A 177 8.91 -1.12 3.74
C ALA A 177 9.79 -0.03 3.11
N LEU A 178 9.25 1.18 2.97
CA LEU A 178 10.06 2.35 2.67
C LEU A 178 11.12 2.48 3.78
N ASN A 179 12.31 2.92 3.40
CA ASN A 179 13.58 3.29 4.05
C ASN A 179 13.87 4.80 4.22
N SER A 180 13.04 5.66 4.81
CA SER A 180 13.37 7.09 4.93
C SER A 180 14.74 7.27 5.58
N GLY A 181 15.67 7.94 4.89
CA GLY A 181 17.00 8.28 5.43
C GLY A 181 16.96 9.25 6.62
N SER A 182 15.79 9.49 7.20
CA SER A 182 15.52 10.33 8.36
C SER A 182 14.45 9.68 9.27
N ARG A 183 14.58 10.02 10.56
CA ARG A 183 13.98 9.48 11.78
C ARG A 183 12.63 8.74 11.64
N ARG A 184 12.64 7.45 12.01
CA ARG A 184 11.53 6.46 11.94
C ARG A 184 11.05 5.96 13.29
N ASP A 185 11.39 6.67 14.37
CA ASP A 185 11.27 6.11 15.71
C ASP A 185 9.92 6.40 16.39
N GLY A 186 8.96 7.01 15.68
CA GLY A 186 7.66 7.40 16.27
C GLY A 186 7.78 8.37 17.45
N LYS A 187 8.98 8.89 17.74
CA LYS A 187 9.23 9.73 18.91
C LYS A 187 8.69 11.14 18.65
N PRO A 188 8.21 11.83 19.71
CA PRO A 188 7.81 13.22 19.60
C PRO A 188 8.91 14.06 18.95
N ILE A 189 8.55 14.81 17.92
CA ILE A 189 9.44 15.82 17.34
C ILE A 189 9.61 16.89 18.42
N LYS A 190 10.86 17.16 18.81
CA LYS A 190 11.15 18.28 19.72
C LYS A 190 10.68 19.55 19.00
N ALA A 191 9.60 20.14 19.49
CA ALA A 191 9.11 21.41 18.97
C ALA A 191 10.27 22.41 18.99
N LEU A 192 10.46 23.14 17.89
CA LEU A 192 11.31 24.31 17.91
C LEU A 192 10.71 25.24 18.97
N LEU A 193 11.52 25.61 19.97
CA LEU A 193 11.10 26.63 20.93
C LEU A 193 10.76 27.88 20.10
N PRO A 194 9.66 28.58 20.43
CA PRO A 194 9.38 29.87 19.80
C PRO A 194 10.62 30.76 19.91
N LEU A 195 10.87 31.61 18.90
CA LEU A 195 12.01 32.54 18.90
C LEU A 195 12.09 33.26 20.26
N GLY A 196 13.10 32.90 21.06
CA GLY A 196 13.33 33.46 22.41
C GLY A 196 12.96 32.59 23.61
N GLY A 197 12.55 31.32 23.45
CA GLY A 197 12.35 30.40 24.59
C GLY A 197 13.66 29.73 25.02
N SER A 198 14.08 29.98 26.27
CA SER A 198 15.15 29.22 26.97
C SER A 198 14.54 28.06 27.76
#